data_AF-A0A9W9YCH1-F1
#
_entry.id   AF-A0A9W9YCH1-F1
#
_cell.length_a   1.000
_cell.length_b   1.000
_cell.length_c   1.000
_cell.angle_alpha   90.00
_cell.angle_beta   90.00
_cell.angle_gamma   90.00
#
_symmetry.space_group_name_H-M   'P 1'
#
loop_
_entity.id
_entity.type
_entity.pdbx_description
1 polymer ?
#
loop_
_entity_poly.entity_id
_entity_poly.type
_entity_poly.pdbx_seq_one_letter_code
_entity_poly.pdbx_strand_id
1 'polypeptide(L)'
;MPPQMEDAIFGANSDFYIREVSTAICDVMGTSQQIVNMFVHCSWCNEHFSVKVLQHIRALLATVSANDMKNLFSALLDLLMVEDPLQLLRIKCVADEQGDGVLAVIKTSNTADSRRAYQCIKFLVQLANKCPQAKDFLLQNSSRWQWAVQWLKRKMNEHYWAPHTSSSNEYSSSRTFQRTSSAADTLAEATALLTELEAKDGGEVSTSDDVVDESSASS
;
A
#
# COMPACT_ATOMS: atom_id res chain seq x y z
N MET A 1 29.20 -6.20 -9.59
CA MET A 1 28.99 -6.56 -8.17
C MET A 1 30.14 -7.49 -7.75
N PRO A 2 30.73 -7.36 -6.54
CA PRO A 2 31.74 -8.32 -6.07
C PRO A 2 31.18 -9.74 -5.92
N PRO A 3 31.96 -10.81 -6.16
CA PRO A 3 31.45 -12.18 -6.14
C PRO A 3 30.81 -12.62 -4.82
N GLN A 4 31.33 -12.17 -3.68
CA GLN A 4 30.73 -12.49 -2.38
C GLN A 4 29.34 -11.86 -2.21
N MET A 5 29.15 -10.65 -2.78
CA MET A 5 27.86 -9.96 -2.74
C MET A 5 26.86 -10.62 -3.69
N GLU A 6 27.32 -11.07 -4.85
CA GLU A 6 26.50 -11.80 -5.81
C GLU A 6 26.01 -13.13 -5.22
N ASP A 7 26.88 -13.88 -4.53
CA ASP A 7 26.48 -15.10 -3.82
C ASP A 7 25.52 -14.81 -2.65
N ALA A 8 25.74 -13.73 -1.89
CA ALA A 8 24.84 -13.34 -0.81
C ALA A 8 23.44 -12.94 -1.31
N ILE A 9 23.35 -12.23 -2.43
CA ILE A 9 22.08 -11.73 -2.97
C ILE A 9 21.36 -12.78 -3.84
N PHE A 10 22.10 -13.54 -4.64
CA PHE A 10 21.55 -14.41 -5.68
C PHE A 10 21.92 -15.90 -5.52
N GLY A 11 22.83 -16.23 -4.61
CA GLY A 11 23.25 -17.60 -4.34
C GLY A 11 22.25 -18.40 -3.52
N ALA A 12 22.68 -19.60 -3.10
CA ALA A 12 21.83 -20.58 -2.43
C ALA A 12 21.27 -20.08 -1.09
N ASN A 13 22.00 -19.20 -0.41
CA ASN A 13 21.61 -18.63 0.88
C ASN A 13 20.92 -17.27 0.78
N SER A 14 20.57 -16.83 -0.44
CA SER A 14 19.96 -15.53 -0.70
C SER A 14 18.72 -15.25 0.14
N ASP A 15 17.89 -16.26 0.37
CA ASP A 15 16.67 -16.08 1.18
C ASP A 15 16.98 -15.67 2.62
N PHE A 16 17.95 -16.34 3.26
CA PHE A 16 18.38 -16.02 4.62
C PHE A 16 18.95 -14.62 4.70
N TYR A 17 19.81 -14.26 3.74
CA TYR A 17 20.42 -12.94 3.69
C TYR A 17 19.37 -11.84 3.50
N ILE A 18 18.47 -11.97 2.52
CA ILE A 18 17.44 -10.97 2.24
C ILE A 18 16.51 -10.80 3.45
N ARG A 19 16.16 -11.89 4.15
CA ARG A 19 15.33 -11.83 5.36
C ARG A 19 16.02 -11.07 6.49
N GLU A 20 17.30 -11.37 6.74
CA GLU A 20 18.08 -10.71 7.78
C GLU A 20 18.24 -9.21 7.49
N VAL A 21 18.58 -8.89 6.23
CA VAL A 21 18.74 -7.49 5.78
C VAL A 21 17.42 -6.73 5.84
N SER A 22 16.29 -7.39 5.52
CA SER A 22 14.95 -6.81 5.66
C SER A 22 14.61 -6.51 7.13
N THR A 23 15.01 -7.38 8.06
CA THR A 23 14.83 -7.16 9.51
C THR A 23 15.68 -5.99 10.01
N ALA A 24 16.90 -5.85 9.49
CA ALA A 24 17.81 -4.76 9.83
C ALA A 24 17.27 -3.35 9.47
N ILE A 25 16.27 -3.24 8.58
CA ILE A 25 15.57 -1.97 8.29
C ILE A 25 14.88 -1.42 9.55
N CYS A 26 14.39 -2.31 10.42
CA CYS A 26 13.72 -1.94 11.66
C CYS A 26 14.72 -1.79 12.82
N ASP A 27 15.67 -2.70 12.92
CA ASP A 27 16.40 -2.93 14.17
C ASP A 27 17.76 -2.22 14.24
N VAL A 28 18.33 -1.84 13.08
CA VAL A 28 19.67 -1.26 13.01
C VAL A 28 19.59 0.23 12.64
N MET A 29 19.97 1.08 13.59
CA MET A 29 19.96 2.52 13.39
C MET A 29 20.97 2.94 12.31
N GLY A 30 20.53 3.77 11.38
CA GLY A 30 21.40 4.41 10.39
C GLY A 30 21.76 3.57 9.16
N THR A 31 21.23 2.35 9.02
CA THR A 31 21.50 1.46 7.88
C THR A 31 20.34 1.32 6.90
N SER A 32 19.13 1.74 7.29
CA SER A 32 17.90 1.57 6.51
C SER A 32 18.02 2.09 5.07
N GLN A 33 18.49 3.33 4.87
CA GLN A 33 18.58 3.90 3.53
C GLN A 33 19.55 3.16 2.61
N GLN A 34 20.69 2.70 3.15
CA GLN A 34 21.70 1.97 2.38
C GLN A 34 21.15 0.59 1.96
N ILE A 35 20.41 -0.07 2.85
CA ILE A 35 19.71 -1.31 2.55
C ILE A 35 18.67 -1.10 1.46
N VAL A 36 17.83 -0.06 1.59
CA VAL A 36 16.78 0.26 0.62
C VAL A 36 17.39 0.59 -0.75
N ASN A 37 18.46 1.37 -0.81
CA ASN A 37 19.17 1.67 -2.05
C ASN A 37 19.70 0.39 -2.73
N MET A 38 20.25 -0.54 -1.94
CA MET A 38 20.70 -1.83 -2.45
C MET A 38 19.53 -2.67 -2.98
N PHE A 39 18.41 -2.72 -2.26
CA PHE A 39 17.21 -3.42 -2.72
C PHE A 39 16.67 -2.81 -4.01
N VAL A 40 16.51 -1.49 -4.08
CA VAL A 40 16.07 -0.78 -5.29
C VAL A 40 16.98 -1.09 -6.48
N HIS A 41 18.30 -1.03 -6.29
CA HIS A 41 19.26 -1.32 -7.34
C HIS A 41 19.15 -2.77 -7.85
N CYS A 42 19.05 -3.73 -6.92
CA CYS A 42 18.96 -5.15 -7.28
C CYS A 42 17.58 -5.56 -7.82
N SER A 43 16.53 -4.78 -7.54
CA SER A 43 15.18 -4.98 -8.04
C SER A 43 14.95 -4.50 -9.47
N TRP A 44 15.79 -3.60 -9.99
CA TRP A 44 15.63 -3.04 -11.33
C TRP A 44 15.56 -4.14 -12.41
N CYS A 45 14.43 -4.27 -13.09
CA CYS A 45 14.15 -5.32 -14.07
C CYS A 45 14.43 -6.76 -13.58
N ASN A 46 14.40 -6.99 -12.26
CA ASN A 46 14.68 -8.29 -11.65
C ASN A 46 13.47 -8.74 -10.83
N GLU A 47 12.61 -9.55 -11.46
CA GLU A 47 11.37 -10.03 -10.87
C GLU A 47 11.62 -10.90 -9.64
N HIS A 48 12.52 -11.90 -9.75
CA HIS A 48 12.80 -12.85 -8.69
C HIS A 48 13.28 -12.15 -7.41
N PHE A 49 14.22 -11.22 -7.56
CA PHE A 49 14.73 -10.47 -6.43
C PHE A 49 13.65 -9.55 -5.83
N SER A 50 12.91 -8.84 -6.69
CA SER A 50 11.82 -7.96 -6.26
C SER A 50 10.76 -8.70 -5.45
N VAL A 51 10.28 -9.85 -5.94
CA VAL A 51 9.26 -10.64 -5.24
C VAL A 51 9.78 -11.13 -3.89
N LYS A 52 11.01 -11.63 -3.83
CA LYS A 52 11.62 -12.09 -2.57
C LYS A 52 11.70 -10.98 -1.52
N VAL A 53 12.24 -9.81 -1.88
CA VAL A 53 12.33 -8.67 -0.96
C VAL A 53 10.95 -8.25 -0.46
N LEU A 54 9.98 -8.14 -1.36
CA LEU A 54 8.62 -7.74 -1.01
C LEU A 54 7.91 -8.76 -0.12
N GLN A 55 8.14 -10.06 -0.32
CA GLN A 55 7.63 -11.11 0.56
C GLN A 55 8.16 -10.96 2.00
N HIS A 56 9.47 -10.75 2.16
CA HIS A 56 10.08 -10.57 3.48
C HIS A 56 9.60 -9.30 4.17
N ILE A 57 9.53 -8.17 3.46
CA ILE A 57 9.02 -6.91 4.02
C ILE A 57 7.53 -7.03 4.41
N ARG A 58 6.70 -7.70 3.60
CA ARG A 58 5.29 -7.95 3.95
C ARG A 58 5.12 -8.83 5.18
N ALA A 59 5.93 -9.88 5.32
CA ALA A 59 5.91 -10.73 6.51
C ALA A 59 6.26 -9.93 7.78
N LEU A 60 7.23 -9.01 7.68
CA LEU A 60 7.59 -8.10 8.76
C LEU A 60 6.43 -7.13 9.10
N LEU A 61 5.73 -6.58 8.10
CA LEU A 61 4.58 -5.68 8.34
C LEU A 61 3.48 -6.30 9.20
N ALA A 62 3.34 -7.63 9.23
CA ALA A 62 2.35 -8.31 10.07
C ALA A 62 2.82 -8.49 11.54
N THR A 63 4.13 -8.38 11.81
CA THR A 63 4.73 -8.87 13.06
C THR A 63 5.55 -7.83 13.83
N VAL A 64 6.22 -6.89 13.15
CA VAL A 64 7.04 -5.85 13.82
C VAL A 64 6.18 -4.90 14.66
N SER A 65 6.77 -4.16 15.59
CA SER A 65 6.02 -3.15 16.34
C SER A 65 5.48 -2.08 15.40
N ALA A 66 4.30 -1.51 15.69
CA ALA A 66 3.74 -0.45 14.86
C ALA A 66 4.59 0.84 14.84
N ASN A 67 5.61 0.99 15.69
CA ASN A 67 6.56 2.12 15.61
C ASN A 67 7.59 1.92 14.49
N ASP A 68 7.90 0.66 14.16
CA ASP A 68 8.96 0.31 13.20
C ASP A 68 8.41 0.20 11.78
N MET A 69 7.09 0.04 11.65
CA MET A 69 6.39 -0.02 10.36
C MET A 69 6.68 1.18 9.45
N LYS A 70 6.95 2.36 10.02
CA LYS A 70 7.30 3.56 9.22
C LYS A 70 8.54 3.34 8.35
N ASN A 71 9.53 2.59 8.84
CA ASN A 71 10.76 2.30 8.10
C ASN A 71 10.46 1.34 6.95
N LEU A 72 9.63 0.32 7.21
CA LEU A 72 9.15 -0.61 6.20
C LEU A 72 8.31 0.09 5.12
N PHE A 73 7.41 1.00 5.51
CA PHE A 73 6.62 1.78 4.55
C PHE A 73 7.49 2.70 3.70
N SER A 74 8.53 3.32 4.28
CA SER A 74 9.51 4.09 3.50
C SER A 74 10.22 3.20 2.48
N ALA A 75 10.69 2.02 2.90
CA ALA A 75 11.34 1.05 2.01
C ALA A 75 10.40 0.58 0.89
N LEU A 76 9.14 0.31 1.21
CA LEU A 76 8.13 -0.07 0.21
C LEU A 76 7.85 1.06 -0.76
N LEU A 77 7.74 2.31 -0.32
CA LEU A 77 7.56 3.43 -1.25
C LEU A 77 8.70 3.50 -2.26
N ASP A 78 9.94 3.43 -1.81
CA ASP A 78 11.10 3.47 -2.71
C ASP A 78 11.10 2.29 -3.69
N LEU A 79 10.76 1.08 -3.23
CA LEU A 79 10.69 -0.12 -4.07
C LEU A 79 9.53 -0.09 -5.07
N LEU A 80 8.37 0.45 -4.69
CA LEU A 80 7.17 0.51 -5.53
C LEU A 80 7.21 1.67 -6.52
N MET A 81 8.04 2.69 -6.26
CA MET A 81 8.19 3.85 -7.13
C MET A 81 9.25 3.71 -8.22
N VAL A 82 9.99 2.60 -8.26
CA VAL A 82 10.95 2.36 -9.33
C VAL A 82 10.20 2.20 -10.67
N GLU A 83 10.52 3.09 -11.59
CA GLU A 83 9.88 3.19 -12.92
C GLU A 83 10.54 2.23 -13.92
N ASP A 84 10.27 0.93 -13.75
CA ASP A 84 10.68 -0.12 -14.69
C ASP A 84 9.47 -0.97 -15.13
N PRO A 85 9.63 -1.91 -16.08
CA PRO A 85 8.52 -2.77 -16.54
C PRO A 85 7.84 -3.63 -15.44
N LEU A 86 8.44 -3.74 -14.25
CA LEU A 86 7.95 -4.55 -13.13
C LEU A 86 7.28 -3.71 -12.04
N GLN A 87 7.10 -2.40 -12.22
CA GLN A 87 6.45 -1.52 -11.23
C GLN A 87 5.06 -2.04 -10.82
N LEU A 88 4.20 -2.35 -11.79
CA LEU A 88 2.85 -2.86 -11.53
C LEU A 88 2.87 -4.22 -10.81
N LEU A 89 3.81 -5.11 -11.16
CA LEU A 89 3.98 -6.40 -10.48
C LEU A 89 4.30 -6.20 -9.00
N ARG A 90 5.19 -5.27 -8.68
CA ARG A 90 5.55 -4.96 -7.30
C ARG A 90 4.38 -4.38 -6.52
N ILE A 91 3.63 -3.46 -7.13
CA ILE A 91 2.43 -2.86 -6.54
C ILE A 91 1.41 -3.94 -6.20
N LYS A 92 1.11 -4.82 -7.16
CA LYS A 92 0.20 -5.95 -6.99
C LYS A 92 0.61 -6.88 -5.85
N CYS A 93 1.90 -7.23 -5.81
CA CYS A 93 2.49 -8.09 -4.78
C CYS A 93 2.32 -7.49 -3.38
N VAL A 94 2.48 -6.16 -3.23
CA VAL A 94 2.37 -5.49 -1.93
C VAL A 94 0.92 -5.24 -1.52
N ALA A 95 0.11 -4.75 -2.45
CA ALA A 95 -1.21 -4.24 -2.14
C ALA A 95 -2.15 -5.38 -1.72
N ASP A 96 -2.43 -6.37 -2.58
CA ASP A 96 -3.21 -7.57 -2.22
C ASP A 96 -3.44 -8.64 -3.32
N GLU A 97 -2.61 -8.78 -4.36
CA GLU A 97 -2.97 -9.66 -5.50
C GLU A 97 -3.27 -11.12 -5.12
N GLN A 98 -2.56 -11.67 -4.13
CA GLN A 98 -2.78 -13.04 -3.63
C GLN A 98 -3.63 -13.10 -2.35
N GLY A 99 -4.15 -11.95 -1.92
CA GLY A 99 -4.94 -11.84 -0.69
C GLY A 99 -4.16 -11.92 0.62
N ASP A 100 -2.84 -11.76 0.56
CA ASP A 100 -1.89 -11.76 1.65
C ASP A 100 -1.08 -10.44 1.71
N GLY A 101 -1.60 -9.37 1.08
CA GLY A 101 -0.96 -8.06 1.01
C GLY A 101 -1.28 -7.14 2.18
N VAL A 102 -1.03 -5.84 2.00
CA VAL A 102 -1.31 -4.80 3.00
C VAL A 102 -2.81 -4.75 3.35
N LEU A 103 -3.71 -4.95 2.38
CA LEU A 103 -5.15 -5.01 2.64
C LEU A 103 -5.52 -6.19 3.56
N ALA A 104 -4.85 -7.34 3.43
CA ALA A 104 -5.00 -8.45 4.34
C ALA A 104 -4.52 -8.11 5.76
N VAL A 105 -3.38 -7.40 5.90
CA VAL A 105 -2.88 -6.92 7.20
C VAL A 105 -3.88 -5.98 7.88
N ILE A 106 -4.52 -5.07 7.13
CA ILE A 106 -5.58 -4.21 7.67
C ILE A 106 -6.71 -5.08 8.23
N LYS A 107 -7.15 -6.09 7.47
CA LYS A 107 -8.25 -6.96 7.86
C LYS A 107 -7.94 -7.78 9.12
N THR A 108 -6.74 -8.33 9.25
CA THR A 108 -6.37 -9.19 10.39
C THR A 108 -6.03 -8.39 11.65
N SER A 109 -5.49 -7.17 11.50
CA SER A 109 -5.06 -6.35 12.65
C SER A 109 -6.14 -5.42 13.21
N ASN A 110 -7.24 -5.17 12.48
CA ASN A 110 -8.24 -4.13 12.78
C ASN A 110 -8.80 -4.07 14.22
N THR A 111 -8.74 -5.16 14.97
CA THR A 111 -9.27 -5.27 16.33
C THR A 111 -8.14 -5.33 17.36
N ALA A 112 -7.19 -6.25 17.19
CA ALA A 112 -6.09 -6.46 18.15
C ALA A 112 -5.00 -5.38 18.08
N ASP A 113 -4.83 -4.76 16.92
CA ASP A 113 -3.86 -3.70 16.64
C ASP A 113 -4.43 -2.71 15.62
N SER A 114 -5.49 -2.01 16.02
CA SER A 114 -6.15 -1.01 15.17
C SER A 114 -5.20 0.12 14.72
N ARG A 115 -4.11 0.35 15.44
CA ARG A 115 -3.06 1.30 15.02
C ARG A 115 -2.32 0.81 13.78
N ARG A 116 -1.91 -0.46 13.74
CA ARG A 116 -1.33 -1.10 12.54
C ARG A 116 -2.27 -1.00 11.34
N ALA A 117 -3.54 -1.37 11.53
CA ALA A 117 -4.54 -1.27 10.47
C ALA A 117 -4.63 0.14 9.89
N TYR A 118 -4.64 1.17 10.75
CA TYR A 118 -4.63 2.56 10.29
C TYR A 118 -3.35 2.92 9.53
N GLN A 119 -2.16 2.55 10.02
CA GLN A 119 -0.92 2.89 9.33
C GLN A 119 -0.81 2.22 7.95
N CYS A 120 -1.30 0.99 7.81
CA CYS A 120 -1.43 0.33 6.51
C CYS A 120 -2.34 1.11 5.54
N ILE A 121 -3.48 1.64 6.02
CA ILE A 121 -4.36 2.49 5.21
C ILE A 121 -3.63 3.78 4.81
N LYS A 122 -2.97 4.45 5.76
CA LYS A 122 -2.20 5.67 5.50
C LYS A 122 -1.13 5.45 4.42
N PHE A 123 -0.42 4.33 4.47
CA PHE A 123 0.54 3.94 3.44
C PHE A 123 -0.12 3.76 2.07
N LEU A 124 -1.24 3.04 1.97
CA LEU A 124 -1.92 2.83 0.69
C LEU A 124 -2.44 4.13 0.08
N VAL A 125 -2.98 5.05 0.89
CA VAL A 125 -3.37 6.40 0.44
C VAL A 125 -2.16 7.15 -0.10
N GLN A 126 -1.06 7.17 0.65
CA GLN A 126 0.17 7.84 0.24
C GLN A 126 0.73 7.28 -1.07
N LEU A 127 0.71 5.95 -1.22
CA LEU A 127 1.15 5.28 -2.45
C LEU A 127 0.25 5.66 -3.63
N ALA A 128 -1.07 5.61 -3.47
CA ALA A 128 -2.02 5.96 -4.52
C ALA A 128 -1.87 7.42 -5.00
N ASN A 129 -1.59 8.34 -4.09
CA ASN A 129 -1.38 9.75 -4.43
C ASN A 129 -0.08 10.00 -5.21
N LYS A 130 0.91 9.11 -5.06
CA LYS A 130 2.22 9.23 -5.73
C LYS A 130 2.34 8.39 -7.00
N CYS A 131 1.59 7.29 -7.09
CA CYS A 131 1.70 6.32 -8.16
C CYS A 131 0.34 6.07 -8.81
N PRO A 132 0.10 6.57 -10.04
CA PRO A 132 -1.15 6.34 -10.76
C PRO A 132 -1.48 4.85 -10.93
N GLN A 133 -0.48 3.99 -11.19
CA GLN A 133 -0.70 2.55 -11.30
C GLN A 133 -1.21 1.94 -9.98
N ALA A 134 -0.75 2.42 -8.83
CA ALA A 134 -1.23 1.96 -7.53
C ALA A 134 -2.64 2.44 -7.24
N LYS A 135 -2.96 3.67 -7.62
CA LYS A 135 -4.33 4.20 -7.58
C LYS A 135 -5.25 3.32 -8.41
N ASP A 136 -4.93 3.11 -9.68
CA ASP A 136 -5.74 2.28 -10.59
C ASP A 136 -5.91 0.85 -10.06
N PHE A 137 -4.86 0.23 -9.52
CA PHE A 137 -4.93 -1.10 -8.91
C PHE A 137 -5.89 -1.15 -7.71
N LEU A 138 -5.83 -0.17 -6.80
CA LEU A 138 -6.72 -0.12 -5.62
C LEU A 138 -8.18 0.05 -6.03
N LEU A 139 -8.43 0.84 -7.07
CA LEU A 139 -9.79 1.08 -7.59
C LEU A 139 -10.34 -0.15 -8.33
N GLN A 140 -9.50 -0.92 -9.03
CA GLN A 140 -9.91 -2.22 -9.58
C GLN A 140 -10.21 -3.25 -8.49
N ASN A 141 -9.57 -3.15 -7.32
CA ASN A 141 -9.82 -4.00 -6.14
C ASN A 141 -10.79 -3.34 -5.14
N SER A 142 -11.85 -2.70 -5.67
CA SER A 142 -12.72 -1.79 -4.93
C SER A 142 -13.30 -2.38 -3.65
N SER A 143 -13.71 -3.65 -3.61
CA SER A 143 -14.39 -4.24 -2.45
C SER A 143 -13.54 -4.23 -1.17
N ARG A 144 -12.27 -4.67 -1.25
CA ARG A 144 -11.37 -4.74 -0.09
C ARG A 144 -10.90 -3.35 0.33
N TRP A 145 -10.60 -2.50 -0.65
CA TRP A 145 -10.24 -1.11 -0.39
C TRP A 145 -11.39 -0.34 0.26
N GLN A 146 -12.60 -0.42 -0.32
CA GLN A 146 -13.82 0.19 0.23
C GLN A 146 -14.08 -0.30 1.66
N TRP A 147 -13.91 -1.60 1.93
CA TRP A 147 -14.03 -2.11 3.30
C TRP A 147 -13.05 -1.43 4.26
N ALA A 148 -11.79 -1.23 3.86
CA ALA A 148 -10.78 -0.56 4.69
C ALA A 148 -11.13 0.91 4.95
N VAL A 149 -11.58 1.65 3.92
CA VAL A 149 -12.03 3.04 4.07
C VAL A 149 -13.24 3.14 4.98
N GLN A 150 -14.24 2.26 4.82
CA GLN A 150 -15.41 2.23 5.69
C GLN A 150 -15.06 1.83 7.14
N TRP A 151 -14.07 0.96 7.32
CA TRP A 151 -13.53 0.68 8.65
C TRP A 151 -12.93 1.94 9.30
N LEU A 152 -12.10 2.69 8.57
CA LEU A 152 -11.49 3.92 9.10
C LEU A 152 -12.56 4.98 9.41
N LYS A 153 -13.57 5.13 8.53
CA LYS A 153 -14.72 6.02 8.74
C LYS A 153 -15.47 5.69 10.04
N ARG A 154 -15.75 4.41 10.28
CA ARG A 154 -16.38 3.97 11.54
C ARG A 154 -15.49 4.27 12.75
N LYS A 155 -14.19 3.96 12.68
CA LYS A 155 -13.24 4.23 13.76
C LYS A 155 -13.13 5.71 14.12
N MET A 156 -13.17 6.59 13.12
CA MET A 156 -13.20 8.04 13.31
C MET A 156 -14.48 8.52 14.02
N ASN A 157 -15.62 7.87 13.77
CA ASN A 157 -16.92 8.26 14.34
C ASN A 157 -17.31 7.51 15.64
N GLU A 158 -16.56 6.50 16.04
CA GLU A 158 -16.80 5.77 17.30
C GLU A 158 -16.75 6.74 18.49
N HIS A 159 -17.89 6.96 19.16
CA HIS A 159 -17.99 7.82 20.34
C HIS A 159 -17.51 7.06 21.57
N TYR A 160 -16.20 7.03 21.79
CA TYR A 160 -15.65 6.79 23.12
C TYR A 160 -15.23 8.14 23.69
N TRP A 161 -15.79 8.51 24.84
CA TRP A 161 -15.28 9.55 25.73
C TRP A 161 -13.90 9.14 26.27
N ALA A 162 -12.91 8.98 25.40
CA ALA A 162 -11.51 8.97 25.80
C ALA A 162 -11.02 10.41 25.67
N PRO A 163 -10.37 10.99 26.69
CA PRO A 163 -9.80 12.32 26.58
C PRO A 163 -8.94 12.39 25.31
N HIS A 164 -9.11 13.45 24.51
CA HIS A 164 -8.32 13.66 23.30
C HIS A 164 -6.85 13.52 23.65
N THR A 165 -6.25 12.37 23.33
CA THR A 165 -4.82 12.20 23.59
C THR A 165 -4.08 12.90 22.46
N SER A 166 -3.09 13.72 22.81
CA SER A 166 -2.18 14.32 21.83
C SER A 166 -1.22 13.28 21.21
N SER A 167 -1.46 11.98 21.44
CA SER A 167 -0.56 10.91 21.03
C SER A 167 -0.80 10.52 19.56
N SER A 168 0.25 10.60 18.76
CA SER A 168 0.21 10.25 17.33
C SER A 168 0.14 8.72 17.14
N ASN A 169 -0.54 8.28 16.08
CA ASN A 169 -0.56 6.89 15.64
C ASN A 169 0.83 6.36 15.22
N GLU A 170 1.81 7.22 14.99
CA GLU A 170 3.18 6.83 14.59
C GLU A 170 4.12 6.57 15.78
N TYR A 171 3.85 7.17 16.94
CA TYR A 171 4.80 7.16 18.09
C TYR A 171 4.21 6.61 19.39
N SER A 172 2.88 6.44 19.47
CA SER A 172 2.22 5.89 20.66
C SER A 172 2.68 4.44 20.93
N SER A 173 2.79 4.04 22.20
CA SER A 173 3.01 2.64 22.57
C SER A 173 1.72 1.80 22.55
N SER A 174 0.56 2.45 22.39
CA SER A 174 -0.74 1.76 22.35
C SER A 174 -0.93 0.96 21.06
N ARG A 175 -1.70 -0.13 21.13
CA ARG A 175 -2.24 -0.85 19.95
C ARG A 175 -3.57 -0.27 19.46
N THR A 176 -4.04 0.80 20.12
CA THR A 176 -5.31 1.46 19.80
C THR A 176 -5.10 2.66 18.89
N PHE A 177 -5.93 2.72 17.86
CA PHE A 177 -6.04 3.86 16.96
C PHE A 177 -6.44 5.13 17.71
N GLN A 178 -5.77 6.24 17.38
CA GLN A 178 -6.04 7.58 17.88
C GLN A 178 -6.68 8.44 16.80
N ARG A 179 -7.73 9.19 17.15
CA ARG A 179 -8.41 10.13 16.25
C ARG A 179 -7.65 11.43 16.19
N THR A 180 -6.68 11.53 15.28
CA THR A 180 -5.85 12.72 15.09
C THR A 180 -6.26 13.45 13.81
N SER A 181 -5.81 14.71 13.65
CA SER A 181 -6.03 15.47 12.40
C SER A 181 -5.49 14.73 11.18
N SER A 182 -4.27 14.16 11.29
CA SER A 182 -3.69 13.34 10.20
C SER A 182 -4.55 12.12 9.84
N ALA A 183 -5.28 11.53 10.80
CA ALA A 183 -6.21 10.44 10.50
C ALA A 183 -7.49 10.92 9.79
N ALA A 184 -7.96 12.13 10.12
CA ALA A 184 -9.04 12.78 9.39
C ALA A 184 -8.63 13.09 7.94
N ASP A 185 -7.43 13.65 7.73
CA ASP A 185 -6.89 13.94 6.40
C ASP A 185 -6.74 12.65 5.57
N THR A 186 -6.19 11.59 6.19
CA THR A 186 -6.07 10.27 5.55
C THR A 186 -7.44 9.74 5.11
N LEU A 187 -8.48 9.89 5.95
CA LEU A 187 -9.83 9.46 5.62
C LEU A 187 -10.44 10.29 4.48
N ALA A 188 -10.21 11.61 4.47
CA ALA A 188 -10.69 12.50 3.42
C ALA A 188 -10.08 12.11 2.06
N GLU A 189 -8.76 11.92 2.01
CA GLU A 189 -8.05 11.46 0.80
C GLU A 189 -8.53 10.08 0.36
N ALA A 190 -8.64 9.11 1.28
CA ALA A 190 -9.13 7.77 0.98
C ALA A 190 -10.56 7.77 0.42
N THR A 191 -11.41 8.66 0.92
CA THR A 191 -12.79 8.83 0.43
C THR A 191 -12.81 9.45 -0.96
N ALA A 192 -11.97 10.46 -1.21
CA ALA A 192 -11.84 11.09 -2.52
C ALA A 192 -11.42 10.07 -3.61
N LEU A 193 -10.47 9.18 -3.28
CA LEU A 193 -10.06 8.09 -4.19
C LEU A 193 -11.25 7.19 -4.59
N LEU A 194 -12.15 6.87 -3.66
CA LEU A 194 -13.35 6.07 -3.97
C LEU A 194 -14.37 6.84 -4.83
N THR A 195 -14.58 8.12 -4.57
CA THR A 195 -15.51 8.95 -5.37
C THR A 195 -15.04 9.12 -6.81
N GLU A 196 -13.72 9.22 -7.03
CA GLU A 196 -13.17 9.25 -8.39
C GLU A 196 -13.44 7.97 -9.18
N LEU A 197 -13.53 6.81 -8.52
CA LEU A 197 -13.93 5.55 -9.16
C LEU A 197 -15.39 5.59 -9.61
N GLU A 198 -16.29 6.04 -8.73
CA GLU A 198 -17.73 6.15 -9.01
C GLU A 198 -18.00 7.10 -10.20
N ALA A 199 -17.21 8.18 -10.33
CA ALA A 199 -17.32 9.11 -11.45
C ALA A 199 -16.81 8.53 -12.80
N LYS A 200 -15.80 7.64 -12.78
CA LYS A 200 -15.29 6.98 -13.99
C LYS A 200 -16.24 5.91 -14.52
N ASP A 201 -16.89 5.16 -13.63
CA ASP A 201 -17.82 4.07 -13.98
C ASP A 201 -19.18 4.59 -14.49
N GLY A 202 -19.61 5.78 -14.02
CA GLY A 202 -20.86 6.43 -14.45
C GLY A 202 -20.80 7.16 -15.81
N GLY A 203 -19.64 7.20 -16.48
CA GLY A 203 -19.41 7.95 -17.72
C GLY A 203 -19.58 7.18 -19.02
N GLU A 204 -19.77 5.86 -18.99
CA GLU A 204 -19.87 5.01 -20.20
C GLU A 204 -21.32 4.62 -20.57
N VAL A 205 -22.30 5.50 -20.37
CA VAL A 205 -23.67 5.30 -20.90
C VAL A 205 -24.13 6.47 -21.77
N SER A 206 -24.45 6.12 -23.01
CA SER A 206 -25.13 6.89 -24.07
C SER A 206 -24.28 7.82 -24.93
N THR A 207 -23.90 7.31 -26.11
CA THR A 207 -24.40 7.85 -27.40
C THR A 207 -24.23 6.76 -28.47
N SER A 208 -25.27 5.96 -28.68
CA SER A 208 -25.41 5.19 -29.91
C SER A 208 -26.88 5.22 -30.30
N ASP A 209 -27.06 5.63 -31.56
CA ASP A 209 -28.23 5.46 -32.42
C ASP A 209 -29.47 6.33 -32.18
N ASP A 210 -29.49 7.47 -32.90
CA ASP A 210 -30.68 7.92 -33.63
C ASP A 210 -30.21 8.65 -34.91
N VAL A 211 -30.02 7.90 -36.00
CA VAL A 211 -30.06 8.44 -37.36
C VAL A 211 -31.38 8.00 -37.97
N VAL A 212 -32.39 8.84 -37.85
CA VAL A 212 -33.62 8.75 -38.64
C VAL A 212 -33.35 9.50 -39.94
N ASP A 213 -33.14 8.78 -41.04
CA ASP A 213 -33.18 9.33 -42.39
C ASP A 213 -34.52 8.98 -43.04
N GLU A 214 -35.46 9.92 -42.95
CA GLU A 214 -36.69 9.94 -43.73
C GLU A 214 -36.63 11.16 -44.66
N SER A 215 -36.20 10.94 -45.91
CA SER A 215 -36.51 11.87 -47.00
C SER A 215 -37.08 11.11 -48.20
N SER A 216 -38.40 10.98 -48.14
CA SER A 216 -39.37 11.07 -49.24
C SER A 216 -38.82 11.32 -50.65
N ALA A 217 -38.96 10.32 -51.52
CA ALA A 217 -39.00 10.51 -52.97
C ALA A 217 -40.42 10.21 -53.48
N SER A 218 -41.17 11.28 -53.78
CA SER A 218 -42.41 11.23 -54.55
C SER A 218 -42.55 12.50 -55.38
N SER A 219 -42.62 12.30 -56.70
CA SER A 219 -42.93 13.24 -57.81
C SER A 219 -41.73 13.86 -58.52
#